data_AF-A0A831JQV1-F1
#
_entry.id   AF-A0A831JQV1-F1
#
_cell.length_a   1.000
_cell.length_b   1.000
_cell.length_c   1.000
_cell.angle_alpha   90.00
_cell.angle_beta   90.00
_cell.angle_gamma   90.00
#
_symmetry.space_group_name_H-M   'P 1'
#
loop_
_entity.id
_entity.type
_entity.pdbx_description
1 polymer ?
#
loop_
_entity_poly.entity_id
_entity_poly.type
_entity_poly.pdbx_seq_one_letter_code
_entity_poly.pdbx_strand_id
1 'polypeptide(L)' 'MIHDFYVHKGGYYYVSYNGLDLNDISFFVNHSKKPNLITNDGETFITIKEIVAGEELTIDYETYEEPSV' A
#
# COMPACT_ATOMS: atom_id res chain seq x y z
N MET A 1 12.73 22.07 7.27
CA MET A 1 11.98 21.06 6.49
C MET A 1 12.92 20.05 5.81
N ILE A 2 13.74 20.43 4.82
CA ILE A 2 14.63 19.46 4.14
C ILE A 2 15.69 18.87 5.09
N HIS A 3 16.26 19.68 6.00
CA HIS A 3 17.24 19.23 7.00
C HIS A 3 16.66 18.28 8.05
N ASP A 4 15.34 18.31 8.25
CA ASP A 4 14.66 17.57 9.33
C ASP A 4 14.26 16.16 8.88
N PHE A 5 14.09 15.96 7.57
CA PHE A 5 13.53 14.73 7.00
C PHE A 5 14.48 13.95 6.09
N TYR A 6 15.62 14.52 5.70
CA TYR A 6 16.55 13.88 4.76
C TYR A 6 17.98 13.84 5.31
N VAL A 7 18.67 12.73 5.02
CA VAL A 7 20.07 12.55 5.41
C VAL A 7 20.95 13.49 4.61
N HIS A 8 21.71 14.34 5.30
CA HIS A 8 22.71 15.21 4.69
C HIS A 8 24.11 14.63 4.85
N LYS A 9 24.81 14.36 3.75
CA LYS A 9 26.18 13.84 3.76
C LYS A 9 26.96 14.34 2.56
N GLY A 10 28.12 14.95 2.81
CA GLY A 10 29.03 15.41 1.75
C GLY A 10 28.47 16.53 0.86
N GLY A 11 27.56 17.37 1.37
CA GLY A 11 26.92 18.43 0.59
C GLY A 11 25.69 17.98 -0.21
N TYR A 12 25.29 16.71 -0.07
CA TYR A 12 24.13 16.13 -0.74
C TYR A 12 23.06 15.73 0.27
N TYR A 13 21.80 15.85 -0.16
CA TYR A 13 20.65 15.24 0.51
C TYR A 13 20.28 13.94 -0.15
N TYR A 14 20.11 12.91 0.66
CA TYR A 14 19.62 11.61 0.21
C TYR A 14 18.12 11.56 0.44
N VAL A 15 17.38 11.45 -0.67
CA VAL A 15 15.93 11.40 -0.71
C VAL A 15 15.50 9.95 -0.90
N SER A 16 14.57 9.47 -0.05
CA SER A 16 13.97 8.14 -0.24
C SER A 16 13.29 8.08 -1.61
N TYR A 17 13.38 6.93 -2.28
CA TYR A 17 12.71 6.71 -3.57
C TYR A 17 11.21 7.02 -3.49
N ASN A 18 10.58 6.73 -2.35
CA ASN A 18 9.15 6.95 -2.13
C ASN A 18 8.82 8.32 -1.50
N GLY A 19 9.78 9.24 -1.39
CA GLY A 19 9.56 10.56 -0.80
C GLY A 19 9.16 10.52 0.69
N LEU A 20 8.50 11.58 1.16
CA LEU A 20 7.99 11.71 2.54
C LEU A 20 6.50 11.43 2.65
N ASP A 21 5.79 11.48 1.53
CA ASP A 21 4.36 11.20 1.47
C ASP A 21 4.19 9.80 0.88
N LEU A 22 4.28 8.80 1.76
CA LEU A 22 4.31 7.37 1.45
C LEU A 22 2.92 6.78 1.18
N ASN A 23 1.89 7.60 0.99
CA ASN A 23 0.55 7.10 0.77
C ASN A 23 0.40 6.58 -0.66
N ASP A 24 0.25 5.27 -0.80
CA ASP A 24 -0.15 4.61 -2.03
C ASP A 24 -1.54 3.96 -1.91
N ILE A 25 -1.94 3.21 -2.94
CA ILE A 25 -3.27 2.58 -2.99
C ILE A 25 -3.56 1.64 -1.81
N SER A 26 -2.54 1.02 -1.21
CA SER A 26 -2.70 0.11 -0.06
C SER A 26 -3.37 0.77 1.15
N PHE A 27 -3.25 2.10 1.27
CA PHE A 27 -3.88 2.88 2.33
C PHE A 27 -5.37 3.19 2.08
N PHE A 28 -5.87 2.96 0.87
CA PHE A 28 -7.23 3.34 0.46
C PHE A 28 -8.14 2.16 0.11
N VAL A 29 -7.62 0.92 0.04
CA VAL A 29 -8.45 -0.26 -0.25
C VAL A 29 -9.25 -0.65 1.00
N ASN A 30 -10.57 -0.60 0.90
CA ASN A 30 -11.46 -0.95 2.01
C ASN A 30 -11.59 -2.46 2.22
N HIS A 31 -12.01 -2.83 3.44
CA HIS A 31 -12.30 -4.19 3.83
C HIS A 31 -13.63 -4.72 3.24
N SER A 32 -13.66 -5.98 2.82
CA SER A 32 -14.87 -6.76 2.58
C SER A 32 -14.65 -8.25 2.83
N LYS A 33 -15.66 -8.97 3.36
CA LYS A 33 -15.69 -10.44 3.42
C LYS A 33 -16.07 -11.11 2.11
N LYS A 34 -16.38 -10.32 1.08
CA LYS A 34 -16.58 -10.76 -0.30
C LYS A 34 -15.74 -9.86 -1.21
N PRO A 35 -14.41 -9.89 -1.09
CA PRO A 35 -13.53 -8.96 -1.77
C PRO A 35 -13.49 -9.22 -3.28
N ASN A 36 -12.94 -8.27 -4.03
CA ASN A 36 -12.64 -8.41 -5.45
C ASN A 36 -11.14 -8.27 -5.77
N LEU A 37 -10.33 -7.98 -4.75
CA LEU A 37 -8.87 -7.99 -4.77
C LEU A 37 -8.30 -9.04 -3.81
N ILE A 38 -7.08 -9.50 -4.12
CA ILE A 38 -6.17 -10.22 -3.22
C ILE A 38 -4.76 -9.61 -3.29
N THR A 39 -3.92 -9.88 -2.30
CA THR A 39 -2.49 -9.53 -2.28
C THR A 39 -1.69 -10.64 -1.59
N ASN A 40 -0.40 -10.74 -1.94
CA ASN A 40 0.53 -11.68 -1.31
C ASN A 40 1.64 -10.95 -0.52
N ASP A 41 1.87 -9.68 -0.80
CA ASP A 41 2.97 -8.86 -0.28
C ASP A 41 2.46 -7.57 0.40
N GLY A 42 1.17 -7.27 0.28
CA GLY A 42 0.55 -6.05 0.77
C GLY A 42 0.76 -4.81 -0.09
N GLU A 43 1.51 -4.94 -1.19
CA GLU A 43 1.85 -3.85 -2.09
C GLU A 43 1.27 -4.08 -3.51
N THR A 44 1.12 -5.35 -3.90
CA THR A 44 0.62 -5.77 -5.21
C THR A 44 -0.79 -6.34 -5.08
N PHE A 45 -1.75 -5.73 -5.79
CA PHE A 45 -3.16 -6.13 -5.79
C PHE A 45 -3.55 -6.83 -7.09
N ILE A 46 -4.22 -7.97 -6.98
CA ILE A 46 -4.65 -8.79 -8.11
C ILE A 46 -6.17 -8.97 -8.04
N THR A 47 -6.86 -8.76 -9.16
CA THR A 47 -8.31 -8.99 -9.24
C THR A 47 -8.64 -10.48 -9.27
N ILE A 48 -9.61 -10.92 -8.47
CA ILE A 48 -10.06 -12.33 -8.47
C ILE A 48 -11.35 -12.57 -9.28
N LYS A 49 -11.90 -11.51 -9.85
CA LYS A 49 -13.05 -11.52 -10.77
C LYS A 49 -12.99 -10.29 -11.68
N GLU A 50 -13.82 -10.28 -12.73
CA GLU A 50 -14.03 -9.10 -13.56
C GLU A 50 -14.65 -7.97 -12.72
N ILE A 51 -14.17 -6.74 -12.93
CA ILE A 51 -14.60 -5.55 -12.19
C ILE A 51 -15.20 -4.57 -13.19
N VAL A 52 -16.44 -4.17 -12.93
CA VAL A 52 -17.15 -3.20 -13.77
C VAL A 52 -16.90 -1.77 -13.29
N ALA A 53 -17.00 -0.79 -14.20
CA ALA A 53 -16.80 0.60 -13.85
C ALA A 53 -17.76 1.05 -12.73
N GLY A 54 -17.21 1.63 -11.67
CA GLY A 54 -17.96 2.09 -10.49
C GLY A 54 -18.13 1.04 -9.38
N GLU A 55 -17.68 -0.20 -9.58
CA GLU A 55 -17.56 -1.17 -8.49
C GLU A 55 -16.39 -0.78 -7.56
N GLU A 56 -16.63 -0.82 -6.24
CA GLU A 56 -15.60 -0.53 -5.24
C GLU A 56 -14.57 -1.66 -5.17
N LEU A 57 -13.29 -1.30 -5.15
CA LEU A 57 -12.19 -2.23 -4.93
C LEU A 57 -12.04 -2.55 -3.44
N THR A 58 -12.12 -3.84 -3.08
CA THR A 58 -12.07 -4.28 -1.68
C THR A 58 -11.22 -5.53 -1.49
N ILE A 59 -10.62 -5.66 -0.31
CA ILE A 59 -9.79 -6.80 0.12
C ILE A 59 -10.25 -7.35 1.48
N ASP A 60 -9.91 -8.60 1.82
CA ASP A 60 -10.14 -9.11 3.18
C ASP A 60 -8.92 -8.78 4.05
N TYR A 61 -9.10 -8.07 5.16
CA TYR A 61 -7.97 -7.64 5.99
C TYR A 61 -7.33 -8.81 6.75
N GLU A 62 -8.05 -9.92 6.91
CA GLU A 62 -7.47 -11.14 7.47
C GLU A 62 -6.34 -11.70 6.59
N THR A 63 -6.23 -11.30 5.31
CA THR A 63 -5.09 -11.70 4.47
C THR A 63 -3.79 -10.99 4.83
N TYR A 64 -3.83 -9.94 5.65
CA TYR A 64 -2.64 -9.25 6.15
C TYR A 64 -2.15 -9.80 7.49
N GLU A 65 -2.95 -10.63 8.17
CA GLU A 65 -2.56 -11.16 9.46
C GLU A 65 -1.52 -12.28 9.28
N GLU A 66 -0.38 -12.19 9.99
CA GLU A 66 0.49 -13.36 10.12
C GLU A 66 -0.25 -14.45 10.89
N PRO A 67 -0.08 -15.74 10.53
CA PRO A 67 -0.73 -16.83 11.24
C PRO A 67 -0.31 -16.80 12.72
N SER A 68 -1.29 -16.66 13.61
CA SER A 68 -1.09 -16.77 15.05
C SER A 68 -0.51 -18.14 15.38
N VAL A 69 0.76 -18.19 15.79
CA VAL A 69 1.48 -19.41 16.23
C VAL A 69 1.11 -19.77 17.67
#